data_AF-A0A7Y4AQZ5-F1
#
_entry.id   AF-A0A7Y4AQZ5-F1
#
_cell.length_a   1.000
_cell.length_b   1.000
_cell.length_c   1.000
_cell.angle_alpha   90.00
_cell.angle_beta   90.00
_cell.angle_gamma   90.00
#
_symmetry.space_group_name_H-M   'P 1'
#
loop_
_entity.id
_entity.type
_entity.pdbx_description
1 polymer ?
#
loop_
_entity_poly.entity_id
_entity_poly.type
_entity_poly.pdbx_seq_one_letter_code
_entity_poly.pdbx_strand_id
1 'polypeptide(L)'
;MRSKLFLLVIVSVAVALSFSLALGGKQRSSAIQVMNKVFPEFTEYDLHSEDQTITRSDITKDEYQLINVWASWCGICKTEHPFLNQLKNEGIPIYGINYLSLIHI
;
A
#
# COMPACT_ATOMS: atom_id res chain seq x y z
N MET A 1 -45.04 -23.03 -21.13
CA MET A 1 -43.69 -22.54 -21.49
C MET A 1 -43.47 -21.06 -21.19
N ARG A 2 -44.41 -20.15 -21.50
CA ARG A 2 -44.26 -18.70 -21.25
C ARG A 2 -44.05 -18.31 -19.77
N SER A 3 -44.77 -18.89 -18.80
CA SER A 3 -44.62 -18.51 -17.38
C SER A 3 -43.27 -18.91 -16.77
N LYS A 4 -42.69 -20.04 -17.20
CA LYS A 4 -41.35 -20.48 -16.76
C LYS A 4 -40.25 -19.55 -17.29
N LEU A 5 -40.46 -18.95 -18.46
CA LEU A 5 -39.55 -17.94 -19.03
C LEU A 5 -39.59 -16.63 -18.23
N PHE A 6 -40.79 -16.16 -17.87
CA PHE A 6 -40.92 -14.98 -17.00
C PHE A 6 -40.29 -15.21 -15.61
N LEU A 7 -40.47 -16.40 -15.04
CA LEU A 7 -39.90 -16.75 -13.73
C LEU A 7 -38.36 -16.79 -13.77
N LEU A 8 -37.77 -17.33 -14.84
CA LEU A 8 -36.32 -17.31 -15.06
C LEU A 8 -35.75 -15.90 -15.19
N VAL A 9 -36.43 -15.01 -15.93
CA VAL A 9 -36.00 -13.62 -16.10
C VAL A 9 -36.07 -12.87 -14.77
N ILE A 10 -37.14 -13.05 -13.99
CA ILE A 10 -37.27 -12.41 -12.67
C ILE A 10 -36.17 -12.87 -11.71
N VAL A 11 -35.87 -14.17 -11.68
CA VAL A 11 -34.78 -14.71 -10.85
C VAL A 11 -33.42 -14.16 -11.29
N SER A 12 -33.16 -14.10 -12.60
CA SER A 12 -31.90 -13.55 -13.13
C SER A 12 -31.72 -12.07 -12.77
N VAL A 13 -32.77 -11.25 -12.88
CA VAL A 13 -32.74 -9.84 -12.48
C VAL A 13 -32.54 -9.69 -10.98
N ALA A 14 -33.19 -10.52 -10.16
CA ALA A 14 -33.03 -10.51 -8.71
C ALA A 14 -31.60 -10.87 -8.29
N VAL A 15 -30.98 -11.85 -8.95
CA VAL A 15 -29.57 -12.25 -8.71
C VAL A 15 -28.60 -11.16 -9.17
N ALA A 16 -28.84 -10.55 -10.33
CA ALA A 16 -28.01 -9.45 -10.82
C ALA A 16 -28.08 -8.23 -9.90
N LEU A 17 -29.28 -7.91 -9.39
CA LEU A 17 -29.50 -6.81 -8.46
C LEU A 17 -28.83 -7.07 -7.10
N SER A 18 -28.97 -8.28 -6.55
CA SER A 18 -28.34 -8.65 -5.28
C SER A 18 -26.80 -8.66 -5.38
N PHE A 19 -26.26 -9.14 -6.49
CA PHE A 19 -24.82 -9.11 -6.76
C PHE A 19 -24.28 -7.69 -6.94
N SER A 20 -25.01 -6.83 -7.65
CA SER A 20 -24.64 -5.41 -7.83
C SER A 20 -24.63 -4.65 -6.50
N LEU A 21 -25.61 -4.90 -5.63
CA LEU A 21 -25.67 -4.32 -4.28
C LEU A 21 -24.54 -4.87 -3.38
N ALA A 22 -24.19 -6.14 -3.51
CA ALA A 22 -23.09 -6.75 -2.76
C ALA A 22 -21.71 -6.19 -3.18
N LEU A 23 -21.53 -5.83 -4.45
CA LEU A 23 -20.31 -5.22 -4.96
C LEU A 23 -20.18 -3.72 -4.64
N GLY A 24 -21.31 -3.02 -4.47
CA GLY A 24 -21.34 -1.57 -4.28
C GLY A 24 -20.80 -1.05 -2.93
N GLY A 25 -20.52 -1.93 -1.96
CA GLY A 25 -20.19 -1.52 -0.60
C GLY A 25 -18.93 -2.19 -0.08
N LYS A 26 -17.75 -1.62 -0.36
CA LYS A 26 -16.55 -1.71 0.51
C LYS A 26 -15.41 -0.83 -0.03
N GLN A 27 -15.60 0.48 -0.04
CA GLN A 27 -14.44 1.35 0.12
C GLN A 27 -14.02 1.21 1.58
N ARG A 28 -12.97 0.40 1.83
CA ARG A 28 -12.34 0.33 3.16
C ARG A 28 -11.79 1.72 3.44
N SER A 29 -12.58 2.55 4.10
CA SER A 29 -12.06 3.73 4.76
C SER A 29 -11.21 3.20 5.90
N SER A 30 -9.91 3.05 5.66
CA SER A 30 -8.94 2.88 6.73
C SER A 30 -9.04 4.15 7.57
N ALA A 31 -9.78 4.07 8.68
CA ALA A 31 -9.73 5.10 9.69
C ALA A 31 -8.26 5.22 10.08
N ILE A 32 -7.63 6.34 9.70
CA ILE A 32 -6.26 6.64 10.12
C ILE A 32 -6.35 6.86 11.62
N GLN A 33 -6.09 5.81 12.40
CA GLN A 33 -5.86 5.95 13.83
C GLN A 33 -4.48 6.56 13.99
N VAL A 34 -4.39 7.89 13.82
CA VAL A 34 -3.24 8.67 14.27
C VAL A 34 -3.32 8.71 15.79
N MET A 35 -3.00 7.58 16.41
CA MET A 35 -2.60 7.55 17.79
C MET A 35 -1.12 7.93 17.84
N ASN A 36 -0.73 8.59 18.93
CA ASN A 36 0.64 8.94 19.31
C ASN A 36 1.51 7.67 19.50
N LYS A 37 1.70 6.89 18.43
CA LYS A 37 2.41 5.63 18.41
C LYS A 37 3.82 5.88 17.95
N VAL A 38 4.77 5.39 18.73
CA VAL A 38 6.18 5.37 18.36
C VAL A 38 6.36 4.44 17.16
N PHE A 39 7.32 4.74 16.29
CA PHE A 39 7.71 3.84 15.21
C PHE A 39 8.08 2.46 15.78
N PRO A 40 7.63 1.34 15.19
CA PRO A 40 7.85 0.01 15.75
C PRO A 40 9.33 -0.35 15.80
N GLU A 41 9.72 -1.19 16.77
CA GLU A 41 11.06 -1.79 16.80
C GLU A 41 11.21 -2.81 15.66
N PHE A 42 12.35 -2.80 14.98
CA PHE A 42 12.71 -3.73 13.92
C PHE A 42 14.24 -3.87 13.83
N THR A 43 14.66 -4.98 13.24
CA THR A 43 16.05 -5.24 12.84
C THR A 43 15.98 -5.96 11.51
N GLU A 44 16.38 -5.30 10.44
CA GLU A 44 16.33 -5.84 9.08
C GLU A 44 17.69 -5.67 8.40
N TYR A 45 17.91 -6.35 7.28
CA TYR A 45 19.13 -6.19 6.48
C TYR A 45 19.00 -5.01 5.52
N ASP A 46 20.12 -4.36 5.23
CA ASP A 46 20.18 -3.34 4.18
C ASP A 46 19.91 -3.96 2.81
N LEU A 47 19.20 -3.23 1.95
CA LEU A 47 18.83 -3.72 0.61
C LEU A 47 20.05 -3.95 -0.30
N HIS A 48 21.15 -3.24 -0.04
CA HIS A 48 22.38 -3.26 -0.82
C HIS A 48 23.50 -4.06 -0.14
N SER A 49 23.35 -4.44 1.13
CA SER A 49 24.35 -5.21 1.87
C SER A 49 23.70 -6.16 2.89
N GLU A 50 23.83 -7.46 2.64
CA GLU A 50 23.32 -8.50 3.55
C GLU A 50 24.08 -8.57 4.89
N ASP A 51 25.30 -8.04 4.94
CA ASP A 51 26.12 -8.03 6.17
C ASP A 51 25.79 -6.84 7.09
N GLN A 52 25.01 -5.88 6.60
CA GLN A 52 24.63 -4.69 7.35
C GLN A 52 23.19 -4.83 7.84
N THR A 53 23.00 -4.66 9.14
CA THR A 53 21.67 -4.53 9.74
C THR A 53 21.29 -3.07 9.94
N ILE A 54 20.02 -2.77 9.74
CA ILE A 54 19.37 -1.48 9.98
C ILE A 54 18.35 -1.68 11.08
N THR A 55 18.38 -0.79 12.07
CA THR A 55 17.45 -0.80 13.21
C THR A 55 16.62 0.46 13.25
N ARG A 56 15.63 0.52 14.16
CA ARG A 56 14.81 1.73 14.36
C ARG A 56 15.66 2.96 14.64
N SER A 57 16.68 2.84 15.49
CA SER A 57 17.52 3.98 15.86
C SER A 57 18.31 4.53 14.68
N ASP A 58 18.49 3.76 13.60
CA ASP A 58 19.20 4.20 12.40
C ASP A 58 18.38 5.13 11.51
N ILE A 59 17.05 4.98 11.53
CA ILE A 59 16.12 5.78 10.73
C ILE A 59 15.45 6.90 11.52
N THR A 60 15.53 6.87 12.86
CA THR A 60 14.95 7.90 13.75
C THR A 60 15.98 8.88 14.31
N LYS A 61 17.10 9.11 13.60
CA LYS A 61 18.18 10.02 14.05
C LYS A 61 17.83 11.49 13.82
N ASP A 62 17.14 11.78 12.73
CA ASP A 62 16.73 13.12 12.37
C ASP A 62 15.48 13.57 13.13
N GLU A 63 15.31 14.89 13.28
CA GLU A 63 14.13 15.50 13.90
C GLU A 63 12.83 15.12 13.16
N TYR A 64 12.94 14.95 11.84
CA TYR A 64 11.87 14.46 10.97
C TYR A 64 12.48 13.63 9.84
N GLN A 65 11.72 12.67 9.33
CA GLN A 65 12.08 11.85 8.18
C GLN A 65 10.83 11.41 7.42
N LEU A 66 11.00 11.22 6.11
CA LEU A 66 9.99 10.63 5.26
C LEU A 66 10.24 9.13 5.13
N ILE A 67 9.25 8.32 5.47
CA ILE A 67 9.29 6.87 5.26
C ILE A 67 8.45 6.54 4.01
N ASN A 68 9.09 6.00 2.97
CA ASN A 68 8.41 5.58 1.75
C ASN A 68 8.32 4.06 1.67
N VAL A 69 7.12 3.51 1.55
CA VAL A 69 6.93 2.06 1.34
C VAL A 69 6.74 1.81 -0.15
N TRP A 70 7.63 1.04 -0.76
CA TRP A 70 7.65 0.84 -2.21
C TRP A 70 7.90 -0.61 -2.60
N ALA A 71 7.67 -0.91 -3.87
CA ALA A 71 8.00 -2.20 -4.47
C ALA A 71 8.35 -2.04 -5.96
N SER A 72 9.17 -2.94 -6.48
CA SER A 72 9.59 -3.01 -7.88
C SER A 72 8.43 -3.10 -8.89
N TRP A 73 7.34 -3.77 -8.50
CA TRP A 73 6.15 -3.96 -9.32
C TRP A 73 5.09 -2.85 -9.14
N CYS A 74 5.35 -1.86 -8.29
CA CYS A 74 4.41 -0.78 -8.00
C CYS A 74 4.53 0.36 -9.05
N GLY A 75 3.55 0.44 -9.96
CA GLY A 75 3.54 1.46 -11.01
C GLY A 75 3.45 2.91 -10.48
N ILE A 76 2.68 3.12 -9.40
CA ILE A 76 2.59 4.44 -8.74
C ILE A 76 3.94 4.83 -8.13
N CYS A 77 4.61 3.88 -7.48
CA CYS A 77 5.92 4.09 -6.87
C CYS A 77 6.99 4.48 -7.90
N LYS A 78 6.86 4.04 -9.15
CA LYS A 78 7.74 4.49 -10.23
C LYS A 78 7.46 5.93 -10.64
N THR A 79 6.21 6.36 -10.57
CA THR A 79 5.78 7.72 -10.92
C THR A 79 6.14 8.73 -9.84
N GLU A 80 6.11 8.34 -8.56
CA GLU A 80 6.51 9.22 -7.44
C GLU A 80 8.03 9.37 -7.30
N HIS A 81 8.82 8.42 -7.82
CA HIS A 81 10.27 8.37 -7.62
C HIS A 81 11.03 9.65 -8.00
N PRO A 82 10.74 10.32 -9.14
CA PRO A 82 11.39 11.59 -9.48
C PRO A 82 11.13 12.70 -8.44
N PHE A 83 9.92 12.74 -7.88
CA PHE A 83 9.56 13.72 -6.86
C PHE A 83 10.26 13.41 -5.53
N LEU A 84 10.36 12.14 -5.13
CA LEU A 84 11.13 11.74 -3.95
C LEU A 84 12.61 12.12 -4.09
N ASN A 85 13.19 11.98 -5.29
CA ASN A 85 14.57 12.43 -5.55
C ASN A 85 14.72 13.96 -5.45
N GLN A 86 13.71 14.73 -5.87
CA GLN A 86 13.70 16.17 -5.67
C GLN A 86 13.72 16.52 -4.17
N LEU A 87 12.84 15.91 -3.38
CA LEU A 87 12.78 16.14 -1.92
C LEU A 87 14.10 15.76 -1.24
N LYS A 88 14.73 14.66 -1.67
CA LYS A 88 16.06 14.27 -1.20
C LYS A 88 17.11 15.34 -1.51
N ASN A 89 17.08 15.92 -2.72
CA ASN A 89 18.00 16.99 -3.12
C ASN A 89 17.75 18.30 -2.35
N GLU A 90 16.52 18.51 -1.87
CA GLU A 90 16.15 19.61 -0.97
C GLU A 90 16.59 19.37 0.48
N GLY A 91 17.22 18.22 0.77
CA GLY A 91 17.79 17.89 2.07
C GLY A 91 16.84 17.14 3.02
N ILE A 92 15.68 16.68 2.52
CA ILE A 92 14.76 15.88 3.33
C ILE A 92 15.34 14.46 3.48
N PRO A 93 15.51 13.94 4.71
CA PRO A 93 15.94 12.56 4.92
C PRO A 93 14.80 11.61 4.59
N ILE A 94 15.05 10.68 3.66
CA ILE A 94 14.07 9.72 3.16
C ILE A 94 14.60 8.30 3.34
N TYR A 95 13.81 7.44 3.97
CA TYR A 95 14.10 6.02 4.13
C TYR A 95 13.06 5.18 3.39
N GLY A 96 13.52 4.24 2.57
CA GLY A 96 12.67 3.37 1.76
C GLY A 96 12.49 1.99 2.38
N ILE A 97 11.25 1.56 2.58
CA ILE A 97 10.92 0.18 2.96
C ILE A 97 10.52 -0.57 1.70
N ASN A 98 11.35 -1.53 1.30
CA ASN A 98 11.03 -2.41 0.19
C ASN A 98 10.07 -3.51 0.65
N TYR A 99 8.79 -3.43 0.25
CA TYR A 99 7.76 -4.35 0.69
C TYR A 99 7.40 -5.37 -0.39
N LEU A 100 7.70 -6.65 -0.14
CA LEU A 100 7.38 -7.78 -1.02
C LEU A 100 7.86 -7.57 -2.49
N SER A 101 9.04 -7.01 -2.70
CA SER A 101 9.65 -7.03 -4.04
C SER A 101 10.26 -8.39 -4.36
N LEU A 102 10.19 -8.73 -5.65
CA LEU A 102 10.81 -9.94 -6.22
C LEU A 102 12.18 -9.66 -6.84
N ILE A 103 12.64 -8.39 -6.86
CA ILE A 103 13.87 -7.91 -7.49
C ILE A 103 14.50 -6.82 -6.60
N HIS A 104 15.83 -6.87 -6.41
CA HIS A 104 16.61 -5.74 -5.89
C HIS A 104 16.82 -4.76 -7.05
N ILE A 105 16.16 -3.59 -6.99
CA ILE A 105 16.40 -2.46 -7.90
C ILE A 105 17.39 -1.52 -7.23
#